data_AF-A0A7X3FWQ4-F1
#
_entry.id   AF-A0A7X3FWQ4-F1
#
_cell.length_a   1.000
_cell.length_b   1.000
_cell.length_c   1.000
_cell.angle_alpha   90.00
_cell.angle_beta   90.00
_cell.angle_gamma   90.00
#
_symmetry.space_group_name_H-M   'P 1'
#
loop_
_entity.id
_entity.type
_entity.pdbx_description
1 polymer ?
#
loop_
_entity_poly.entity_id
_entity_poly.type
_entity_poly.pdbx_seq_one_letter_code
_entity_poly.pdbx_strand_id
1 'polypeptide(L)'
;MKTARITLLLLSLGAAGILTYWYVFAENESGSRKSEPIVSVISKPPSSKNIVSKNAEASNKCTSASPIFSNGKNFTPIDPKIIEEKIKKAYENPEDLALHIRSSPESAIALFNFVSSCYPGAIRPDVGPTPNKECPKFNVNSYVKLHPIEILGSSAEQGNIDAKLLYMINAPLASAQLRQMNTAVGDEMARNIIARAQRYGDDAARAGSRDAMMYMSHAYEVGQFGTRDMEKAYLYALPLGFSEKKPDNQRISDLASKLTSSQRNKLKQESIGCDDVHDSDTLKNPFG
;
A
#
# COMPACT_ATOMS: atom_id res chain seq x y z
N MET A 1 20.89 -19.20 1.17
CA MET A 1 19.51 -19.69 1.44
C MET A 1 19.10 -19.33 2.87
N LYS A 2 18.34 -18.24 3.10
CA LYS A 2 17.70 -17.88 4.40
C LYS A 2 16.75 -16.65 4.31
N THR A 3 16.00 -16.48 3.22
CA THR A 3 14.98 -15.40 3.08
C THR A 3 13.55 -15.83 3.44
N ALA A 4 13.35 -17.10 3.84
CA ALA A 4 12.01 -17.68 4.02
C ALA A 4 11.29 -17.32 5.34
N ARG A 5 11.90 -16.57 6.27
CA ARG A 5 11.31 -16.34 7.61
C ARG A 5 10.43 -15.08 7.72
N ILE A 6 10.67 -14.05 6.92
CA ILE A 6 9.81 -12.84 6.92
C ILE A 6 8.45 -13.12 6.28
N THR A 7 8.40 -14.04 5.30
CA THR A 7 7.16 -14.46 4.64
C THR A 7 6.19 -15.12 5.63
N LEU A 8 6.69 -15.81 6.67
CA LEU A 8 5.83 -16.50 7.64
C LEU A 8 5.18 -15.54 8.66
N LEU A 9 5.85 -14.45 9.02
CA LEU A 9 5.32 -13.43 9.93
C LEU A 9 4.27 -12.53 9.26
N LEU A 10 4.42 -12.27 7.96
CA LEU A 10 3.39 -11.58 7.16
C LEU A 10 2.15 -12.47 6.91
N LEU A 11 2.32 -13.79 6.85
CA LEU A 11 1.22 -14.74 6.66
C LEU A 11 0.37 -14.94 7.94
N SER A 12 0.98 -14.95 9.14
CA SER A 12 0.21 -15.12 10.39
C SER A 12 -0.58 -13.87 10.78
N LEU A 13 -0.05 -12.67 10.57
CA LEU A 13 -0.77 -11.41 10.76
C LEU A 13 -1.80 -11.16 9.63
N GLY A 14 -1.51 -11.60 8.41
CA GLY A 14 -2.44 -11.57 7.29
C GLY A 14 -3.67 -12.45 7.49
N ALA A 15 -3.52 -13.69 7.96
CA ALA A 15 -4.64 -14.62 8.10
C ALA A 15 -5.69 -14.18 9.14
N ALA A 16 -5.27 -13.59 10.27
CA ALA A 16 -6.18 -13.07 11.29
C ALA A 16 -6.85 -11.75 10.86
N GLY A 17 -6.13 -10.88 10.14
CA GLY A 17 -6.67 -9.64 9.58
C GLY A 17 -7.65 -9.87 8.42
N ILE A 18 -7.37 -10.86 7.56
CA ILE A 18 -8.25 -11.21 6.43
C ILE A 18 -9.58 -11.77 6.95
N LEU A 19 -9.58 -12.69 7.91
CA LEU A 19 -10.83 -13.28 8.44
C LEU A 19 -11.74 -12.26 9.16
N THR A 20 -11.16 -11.28 9.86
CA THR A 20 -11.95 -10.22 10.51
C THR A 20 -12.47 -9.17 9.52
N TYR A 21 -11.71 -8.89 8.45
CA TYR A 21 -12.15 -7.97 7.39
C TYR A 21 -13.33 -8.52 6.59
N TRP A 22 -13.34 -9.82 6.26
CA TRP A 22 -14.49 -10.46 5.59
C TRP A 22 -15.77 -10.42 6.43
N TYR A 23 -15.65 -10.51 7.77
CA TYR A 23 -16.81 -10.44 8.66
C TYR A 23 -17.45 -9.05 8.69
N VAL A 24 -16.64 -7.99 8.77
CA VAL A 24 -17.12 -6.59 8.80
C VAL A 24 -17.62 -6.11 7.43
N PHE A 25 -17.09 -6.65 6.33
CA PHE A 25 -17.55 -6.30 4.98
C PHE A 25 -18.88 -6.96 4.61
N ALA A 26 -19.12 -8.20 5.06
CA ALA A 26 -20.37 -8.91 4.82
C ALA A 26 -21.60 -8.24 5.49
N GLU A 27 -21.42 -7.57 6.63
CA GLU A 27 -22.52 -6.85 7.29
C GLU A 27 -22.89 -5.54 6.58
N ASN A 28 -21.93 -4.87 5.92
CA ASN A 28 -22.14 -3.56 5.29
C ASN A 28 -22.81 -3.62 3.91
N GLU A 29 -22.76 -4.75 3.19
CA GLU A 29 -23.51 -4.90 1.92
C GLU A 29 -25.03 -5.04 2.13
N SER A 30 -25.49 -5.31 3.36
CA SER A 30 -26.93 -5.39 3.66
C SER A 30 -27.62 -4.01 3.75
N GLY A 31 -26.84 -2.92 3.83
CA GLY A 31 -27.33 -1.54 3.94
C GLY A 31 -27.36 -0.80 2.61
N SER A 32 -28.18 -1.25 1.65
CA SER A 32 -28.39 -0.55 0.38
C SER A 32 -29.04 0.83 0.59
N ARG A 33 -28.22 1.89 0.69
CA ARG A 33 -28.67 3.27 0.52
C ARG A 33 -28.87 3.51 -0.98
N LYS A 34 -30.14 3.63 -1.40
CA LYS A 34 -30.53 4.11 -2.74
C LYS A 34 -29.96 5.52 -2.95
N SER A 35 -28.97 5.64 -3.82
CA SER A 35 -28.55 6.93 -4.38
C SER A 35 -29.47 7.28 -5.55
N GLU A 36 -30.01 8.51 -5.53
CA GLU A 36 -30.81 9.07 -6.61
C GLU A 36 -29.95 9.37 -7.86
N PRO A 37 -30.53 9.27 -9.07
CA PRO A 37 -29.80 9.46 -10.32
C PRO A 37 -29.48 10.94 -10.57
N ILE A 38 -28.21 11.25 -10.78
CA ILE A 38 -27.75 12.54 -11.29
C ILE A 38 -28.05 12.59 -12.80
N VAL A 39 -28.92 13.52 -13.18
CA VAL A 39 -29.31 13.83 -14.56
C VAL A 39 -28.10 14.38 -15.33
N SER A 40 -27.72 13.70 -16.42
CA SER A 40 -26.69 14.15 -17.35
C SER A 40 -27.28 15.09 -18.41
N VAL A 41 -26.71 16.28 -18.54
CA VAL A 41 -27.03 17.21 -19.63
C VAL A 41 -26.17 16.86 -20.85
N ILE A 42 -26.84 16.31 -21.86
CA ILE A 42 -26.27 15.99 -23.18
C ILE A 42 -26.18 17.29 -24.00
N SER A 43 -24.99 17.64 -24.48
CA SER A 43 -24.82 18.59 -25.59
C SER A 43 -24.09 17.90 -26.75
N LYS A 44 -24.70 17.93 -27.94
CA LYS A 44 -24.15 17.39 -29.20
C LYS A 44 -23.33 18.47 -29.94
N PRO A 45 -22.41 18.05 -30.82
CA PRO A 45 -21.21 18.80 -31.21
C PRO A 45 -21.40 19.65 -32.47
N PRO A 46 -20.49 20.60 -32.76
CA PRO A 46 -20.35 21.13 -34.09
C PRO A 46 -19.45 20.24 -34.96
N SER A 47 -20.00 19.90 -36.12
CA SER A 47 -19.35 19.36 -37.31
C SER A 47 -18.10 20.15 -37.70
N SER A 48 -16.97 19.47 -37.93
CA SER A 48 -15.85 20.05 -38.65
C SER A 48 -15.32 19.05 -39.70
N LYS A 49 -14.96 19.64 -40.84
CA LYS A 49 -14.75 19.04 -42.15
C LYS A 49 -13.46 18.22 -42.22
N ASN A 50 -13.52 17.17 -43.03
CA ASN A 50 -12.36 16.42 -43.53
C ASN A 50 -11.30 17.37 -44.13
N ILE A 51 -10.08 17.29 -43.61
CA ILE A 51 -8.86 17.68 -44.32
C ILE A 51 -7.99 16.43 -44.40
N VAL A 52 -7.91 15.88 -45.61
CA VAL A 52 -6.93 14.88 -46.00
C VAL A 52 -5.57 15.57 -46.02
N SER A 53 -4.69 15.23 -45.07
CA SER A 53 -3.27 15.60 -45.12
C SER A 53 -2.43 14.36 -45.38
N LYS A 54 -1.58 14.51 -46.39
CA LYS A 54 -0.60 13.56 -46.93
C LYS A 54 0.38 13.09 -45.86
N ASN A 55 0.77 11.81 -45.99
CA ASN A 55 2.03 11.17 -45.57
C ASN A 55 2.93 12.03 -44.67
N ALA A 56 2.70 11.95 -43.37
CA ALA A 56 3.77 12.14 -42.39
C ALA A 56 4.36 10.76 -42.13
N GLU A 57 5.66 10.58 -42.43
CA GLU A 57 6.43 9.49 -41.86
C GLU A 57 6.18 9.48 -40.35
N ALA A 58 5.61 8.37 -39.86
CA ALA A 58 5.40 8.15 -38.44
C ALA A 58 6.78 8.05 -37.78
N SER A 59 7.32 9.20 -37.35
CA SER A 59 8.47 9.21 -36.47
C SER A 59 8.00 8.55 -35.17
N ASN A 60 8.38 7.28 -34.98
CA ASN A 60 8.26 6.50 -33.74
C ASN A 60 9.13 7.10 -32.61
N LYS A 61 9.06 8.42 -32.41
CA LYS A 61 9.62 9.08 -31.23
C LYS A 61 8.52 9.05 -30.18
N CYS A 62 8.47 7.97 -29.41
CA CYS A 62 7.74 8.01 -28.15
C CYS A 62 8.37 9.10 -27.28
N THR A 63 7.69 10.23 -27.15
CA THR A 63 7.97 11.24 -26.12
C THR A 63 7.31 10.84 -24.80
N SER A 64 7.31 9.54 -24.47
CA SER A 64 6.57 9.04 -23.31
C SER A 64 7.24 9.48 -22.02
N ALA A 65 6.42 9.81 -21.03
CA ALA A 65 6.87 10.03 -19.66
C ALA A 65 7.73 8.85 -19.18
N SER A 66 8.69 9.14 -18.28
CA SER A 66 9.50 8.10 -17.65
C SER A 66 8.62 7.00 -17.04
N PRO A 67 9.04 5.73 -17.09
CA PRO A 67 8.29 4.63 -16.48
C PRO A 67 7.97 4.95 -15.02
N ILE A 68 6.75 4.60 -14.60
CA ILE A 68 6.30 4.85 -13.23
C ILE A 68 7.21 4.14 -12.23
N PHE A 69 7.67 2.94 -12.57
CA PHE A 69 8.57 2.14 -11.76
C PHE A 69 9.99 2.29 -12.28
N SER A 70 10.78 3.11 -11.59
CA SER A 70 12.21 3.23 -11.85
C SER A 70 12.98 2.14 -11.11
N ASN A 71 14.23 1.91 -11.52
CA ASN A 71 15.24 1.27 -10.68
C ASN A 71 15.59 2.22 -9.55
N GLY A 72 14.68 2.33 -8.61
CA GLY A 72 14.86 3.12 -7.42
C GLY A 72 16.18 2.70 -6.76
N LYS A 73 16.93 3.72 -6.35
CA LYS A 73 18.15 3.66 -5.54
C LYS A 73 18.13 2.44 -4.62
N ASN A 74 19.23 1.69 -4.58
CA ASN A 74 19.48 0.53 -3.70
C ASN A 74 18.74 0.63 -2.37
N PHE A 75 17.52 0.12 -2.32
CA PHE A 75 16.79 -0.04 -1.09
C PHE A 75 17.58 -1.07 -0.27
N THR A 76 17.98 -0.66 0.92
CA THR A 76 18.59 -1.56 1.89
C THR A 76 17.54 -1.83 2.96
N PRO A 77 16.90 -3.01 2.95
CA PRO A 77 16.03 -3.42 4.04
C PRO A 77 16.78 -3.32 5.37
N ILE A 78 16.08 -2.94 6.43
CA ILE A 78 16.67 -3.01 7.77
C ILE A 78 16.96 -4.48 8.08
N ASP A 79 18.14 -4.76 8.62
CA ASP A 79 18.47 -6.11 9.09
C ASP A 79 17.44 -6.55 10.16
N PRO A 80 16.70 -7.66 9.93
CA PRO A 80 15.71 -8.16 10.87
C PRO A 80 16.25 -8.36 12.29
N LYS A 81 17.56 -8.67 12.44
CA LYS A 81 18.19 -8.81 13.76
C LYS A 81 18.24 -7.50 14.53
N ILE A 82 18.46 -6.38 13.84
CA ILE A 82 18.46 -5.05 14.47
C ILE A 82 17.04 -4.74 14.97
N ILE A 83 16.02 -5.06 14.18
CA ILE A 83 14.62 -4.91 14.60
C ILE A 83 14.32 -5.80 15.80
N GLU A 84 14.73 -7.07 15.79
CA GLU A 84 14.53 -8.00 16.92
C GLU A 84 15.19 -7.51 18.21
N GLU A 85 16.43 -7.00 18.13
CA GLU A 85 17.13 -6.40 19.27
C GLU A 85 16.38 -5.15 19.79
N LYS A 86 15.90 -4.30 18.90
CA LYS A 86 15.12 -3.10 19.27
C LYS A 86 13.76 -3.45 19.86
N ILE A 87 13.10 -4.51 19.39
CA ILE A 87 11.86 -5.01 19.98
C ILE A 87 12.14 -5.48 21.40
N LYS A 88 13.21 -6.26 21.63
CA LYS A 88 13.60 -6.66 22.99
C LYS A 88 13.79 -5.44 23.90
N LYS A 89 14.50 -4.40 23.42
CA LYS A 89 14.65 -3.12 24.14
C LYS A 89 13.31 -2.43 24.42
N ALA A 90 12.34 -2.52 23.51
CA ALA A 90 10.99 -1.99 23.74
C ALA A 90 10.29 -2.67 24.93
N TYR A 91 10.52 -3.97 25.14
CA TYR A 91 9.97 -4.70 26.29
C TYR A 91 10.75 -4.45 27.60
N GLU A 92 12.01 -4.04 27.51
CA GLU A 92 12.84 -3.70 28.68
C GLU A 92 12.59 -2.25 29.14
N ASN A 93 12.55 -1.30 28.20
CA ASN A 93 12.35 0.13 28.46
C ASN A 93 11.71 0.83 27.24
N PRO A 94 10.37 0.81 27.10
CA PRO A 94 9.69 1.39 25.95
C PRO A 94 9.79 2.92 25.88
N GLU A 95 10.00 3.59 27.02
CA GLU A 95 10.12 5.05 27.09
C GLU A 95 11.42 5.56 26.49
N ASP A 96 12.54 4.88 26.76
CA ASP A 96 13.83 5.17 26.14
C ASP A 96 13.75 5.02 24.61
N LEU A 97 13.14 3.93 24.15
CA LEU A 97 12.95 3.71 22.71
C LEU A 97 12.09 4.79 22.06
N ALA A 98 11.06 5.27 22.78
CA ALA A 98 10.15 6.30 22.31
C ALA A 98 10.84 7.66 22.04
N LEU A 99 11.96 7.95 22.73
CA LEU A 99 12.76 9.16 22.48
C LEU A 99 13.42 9.15 21.08
N HIS A 100 13.59 7.97 20.49
CA HIS A 100 14.35 7.79 19.25
C HIS A 100 13.49 7.54 18.00
N ILE A 101 12.16 7.47 18.13
CA ILE A 101 11.28 7.10 17.01
C ILE A 101 11.35 8.08 15.82
N ARG A 102 11.73 9.35 16.07
CA ARG A 102 11.88 10.36 15.01
C ARG A 102 13.23 10.31 14.31
N SER A 103 14.24 9.68 14.91
CA SER A 103 15.62 9.66 14.39
C SER A 103 16.11 8.27 13.98
N SER A 104 15.40 7.21 14.37
CA SER A 104 15.74 5.82 14.07
C SER A 104 14.49 5.07 13.61
N PRO A 105 14.40 4.71 12.32
CA PRO A 105 13.31 3.89 11.80
C PRO A 105 13.14 2.55 12.53
N GLU A 106 14.24 1.94 12.95
CA GLU A 106 14.25 0.68 13.71
C GLU A 106 13.54 0.85 15.05
N SER A 107 13.74 2.00 15.70
CA SER A 107 13.10 2.32 16.98
C SER A 107 11.60 2.56 16.80
N ALA A 108 11.18 3.27 15.74
CA ALA A 108 9.77 3.43 15.41
C ALA A 108 9.08 2.09 15.10
N ILE A 109 9.71 1.24 14.29
CA ILE A 109 9.19 -0.09 13.94
C ILE A 109 9.09 -0.99 15.17
N ALA A 110 10.13 -1.02 16.01
CA ALA A 110 10.12 -1.81 17.23
C ALA A 110 9.06 -1.33 18.22
N LEU A 111 8.92 -0.01 18.43
CA LEU A 111 7.88 0.54 19.30
C LEU A 111 6.48 0.27 18.75
N PHE A 112 6.26 0.38 17.44
CA PHE A 112 5.00 0.02 16.80
C PHE A 112 4.62 -1.44 17.07
N ASN A 113 5.56 -2.38 16.92
CA ASN A 113 5.33 -3.81 17.19
C ASN A 113 5.00 -4.06 18.67
N PHE A 114 5.75 -3.43 19.58
CA PHE A 114 5.50 -3.48 21.01
C PHE A 114 4.09 -2.97 21.35
N VAL A 115 3.74 -1.75 20.91
CA VAL A 115 2.43 -1.16 21.22
C VAL A 115 1.30 -1.99 20.63
N SER A 116 1.43 -2.45 19.39
CA SER A 116 0.40 -3.27 18.73
C SER A 116 0.17 -4.61 19.42
N SER A 117 1.21 -5.18 20.05
CA SER A 117 1.13 -6.48 20.74
C SER A 117 0.65 -6.33 22.19
N CYS A 118 1.11 -5.29 22.87
CA CYS A 118 0.85 -5.09 24.30
C CYS A 118 -0.42 -4.32 24.61
N TYR A 119 -0.88 -3.50 23.66
CA TYR A 119 -2.00 -2.58 23.84
C TYR A 119 -3.01 -2.74 22.69
N PRO A 120 -3.60 -3.94 22.52
CA PRO A 120 -4.64 -4.15 21.52
C PRO A 120 -5.83 -3.24 21.87
N GLY A 121 -6.14 -2.27 20.99
CA GLY A 121 -7.21 -1.31 21.23
C GLY A 121 -6.78 0.08 21.71
N ALA A 122 -5.51 0.46 21.50
CA ALA A 122 -4.99 1.83 21.68
C ALA A 122 -5.61 2.87 20.70
N ILE A 123 -6.94 2.87 20.59
CA ILE A 123 -7.75 3.73 19.72
C ILE A 123 -8.36 4.89 20.54
N ARG A 124 -8.46 4.73 21.87
CA ARG A 124 -9.25 5.57 22.77
C ARG A 124 -8.38 6.43 23.71
N PRO A 125 -8.38 7.77 23.55
CA PRO A 125 -7.58 8.67 24.38
C PRO A 125 -8.10 8.79 25.82
N ASP A 126 -9.36 8.44 26.06
CA ASP A 126 -10.09 8.63 27.31
C ASP A 126 -9.99 7.46 28.29
N VAL A 127 -9.85 6.23 27.81
CA VAL A 127 -9.80 5.03 28.67
C VAL A 127 -8.40 4.50 28.87
N GLY A 128 -7.47 4.79 27.94
CA GLY A 128 -6.13 4.20 27.93
C GLY A 128 -6.19 2.68 27.72
N PRO A 129 -5.42 2.11 26.79
CA PRO A 129 -5.41 0.66 26.63
C PRO A 129 -4.85 -0.02 27.90
N THR A 130 -5.54 -1.03 28.41
CA THR A 130 -5.00 -1.87 29.49
C THR A 130 -3.94 -2.80 28.90
N PRO A 131 -2.72 -2.86 29.47
CA PRO A 131 -1.68 -3.75 28.98
C PRO A 131 -2.10 -5.21 29.17
N ASN A 132 -1.66 -6.07 28.25
CA ASN A 132 -1.65 -7.51 28.51
C ASN A 132 -0.83 -7.80 29.77
N LYS A 133 -1.18 -8.86 30.53
CA LYS A 133 -0.62 -9.13 31.88
C LYS A 133 0.92 -9.20 31.94
N GLU A 134 1.57 -9.48 30.81
CA GLU A 134 3.02 -9.63 30.68
C GLU A 134 3.72 -8.38 30.10
N CYS A 135 2.96 -7.34 29.78
CA CYS A 135 3.50 -6.15 29.14
C CYS A 135 3.94 -5.10 30.16
N PRO A 136 5.13 -4.49 29.98
CA PRO A 136 5.57 -3.39 30.81
C PRO A 136 4.60 -2.22 30.68
N LYS A 137 4.43 -1.48 31.77
CA LYS A 137 3.65 -0.24 31.79
C LYS A 137 4.29 0.75 30.83
N PHE A 138 3.48 1.33 29.95
CA PHE A 138 3.91 2.32 28.99
C PHE A 138 2.75 3.29 28.74
N ASN A 139 3.03 4.60 28.84
CA ASN A 139 2.02 5.62 28.57
C ASN A 139 1.89 5.86 27.07
N VAL A 140 1.10 5.00 26.40
CA VAL A 140 0.86 5.07 24.95
C VAL A 140 0.35 6.46 24.54
N ASN A 141 -0.51 7.09 25.35
CA ASN A 141 -1.13 8.38 25.04
C ASN A 141 -0.12 9.55 24.96
N SER A 142 1.07 9.42 25.53
CA SER A 142 2.15 10.41 25.38
C SER A 142 2.75 10.42 23.97
N TYR A 143 2.58 9.35 23.20
CA TYR A 143 3.26 9.14 21.92
C TYR A 143 2.30 8.87 20.76
N VAL A 144 1.09 8.40 21.07
CA VAL A 144 0.05 8.07 20.11
C VAL A 144 -1.17 8.91 20.44
N LYS A 145 -1.64 9.71 19.47
CA LYS A 145 -2.86 10.49 19.68
C LYS A 145 -4.08 9.60 19.59
N LEU A 146 -4.17 8.79 18.53
CA LEU A 146 -5.37 8.01 18.26
C LEU A 146 -5.10 6.59 17.77
N HIS A 147 -3.99 6.31 17.10
CA HIS A 147 -3.71 4.93 16.70
C HIS A 147 -2.21 4.61 16.64
N PRO A 148 -1.74 3.43 17.09
CA PRO A 148 -0.31 3.07 17.11
C PRO A 148 0.40 3.20 15.78
N ILE A 149 -0.32 3.06 14.67
CA ILE A 149 0.20 3.25 13.31
C ILE A 149 0.85 4.64 13.10
N GLU A 150 0.47 5.65 13.89
CA GLU A 150 1.09 6.98 13.85
C GLU A 150 2.58 6.96 14.18
N ILE A 151 3.03 5.99 15.00
CA ILE A 151 4.45 5.81 15.36
C ILE A 151 5.31 5.63 14.10
N LEU A 152 4.79 4.92 13.09
CA LEU A 152 5.49 4.65 11.84
C LEU A 152 5.56 5.88 10.91
N GLY A 153 4.71 6.90 11.14
CA GLY A 153 4.50 8.01 10.21
C GLY A 153 5.79 8.80 9.94
N SER A 154 6.53 9.17 10.99
CA SER A 154 7.75 9.97 10.83
C SER A 154 8.86 9.24 10.06
N SER A 155 9.07 7.95 10.35
CA SER A 155 10.07 7.14 9.62
C SER A 155 9.65 6.89 8.17
N ALA A 156 8.36 6.70 7.91
CA ALA A 156 7.83 6.58 6.56
C ALA A 156 8.02 7.88 5.75
N GLU A 157 7.79 9.05 6.35
CA GLU A 157 8.01 10.38 5.74
C GLU A 157 9.48 10.61 5.40
N GLN A 158 10.40 10.08 6.20
CA GLN A 158 11.84 10.12 5.94
C GLN A 158 12.31 9.15 4.84
N GLY A 159 11.38 8.42 4.22
CA GLY A 159 11.68 7.52 3.11
C GLY A 159 12.02 6.08 3.51
N ASN A 160 11.88 5.70 4.78
CA ASN A 160 12.12 4.32 5.18
C ASN A 160 11.03 3.38 4.61
N ILE A 161 11.44 2.45 3.76
CA ILE A 161 10.52 1.56 3.04
C ILE A 161 9.85 0.56 3.98
N ASP A 162 10.55 0.02 4.97
CA ASP A 162 9.95 -0.94 5.92
C ASP A 162 8.83 -0.28 6.75
N ALA A 163 9.03 0.97 7.18
CA ALA A 163 8.00 1.77 7.83
C ALA A 163 6.83 2.07 6.88
N LYS A 164 7.10 2.42 5.60
CA LYS A 164 6.05 2.61 4.58
C LYS A 164 5.22 1.34 4.37
N LEU A 165 5.87 0.19 4.27
CA LEU A 165 5.23 -1.12 4.11
C LEU A 165 4.35 -1.45 5.32
N LEU A 166 4.89 -1.34 6.54
CA LEU A 166 4.14 -1.60 7.77
C LEU A 166 2.96 -0.65 7.92
N TYR A 167 3.14 0.65 7.62
CA TYR A 167 2.05 1.62 7.64
C TYR A 167 0.97 1.22 6.65
N MET A 168 1.35 0.94 5.41
CA MET A 168 0.40 0.56 4.37
C MET A 168 -0.38 -0.70 4.75
N ILE A 169 0.28 -1.75 5.26
CA ILE A 169 -0.34 -3.02 5.65
C ILE A 169 -1.37 -2.84 6.77
N ASN A 170 -1.09 -1.98 7.76
CA ASN A 170 -1.92 -1.82 8.95
C ASN A 170 -3.00 -0.73 8.82
N ALA A 171 -2.89 0.15 7.82
CA ALA A 171 -3.80 1.27 7.62
C ALA A 171 -5.29 0.88 7.45
N PRO A 172 -5.67 -0.22 6.75
CA PRO A 172 -7.07 -0.61 6.62
C PRO A 172 -7.71 -0.94 7.97
N LEU A 173 -7.01 -1.73 8.80
CA LEU A 173 -7.48 -2.09 10.14
C LEU A 173 -7.61 -0.85 11.03
N ALA A 174 -6.56 0.00 11.04
CA ALA A 174 -6.57 1.26 11.78
C ALA A 174 -7.74 2.18 11.35
N SER A 175 -7.98 2.29 10.05
CA SER A 175 -9.09 3.06 9.49
C SER A 175 -10.44 2.49 9.93
N ALA A 176 -10.62 1.17 9.88
CA ALA A 176 -11.86 0.53 10.34
C ALA A 176 -12.12 0.80 11.83
N GLN A 177 -11.09 0.68 12.66
CA GLN A 177 -11.16 0.95 14.10
C GLN A 177 -11.49 2.41 14.42
N LEU A 178 -10.93 3.37 13.69
CA LEU A 178 -11.26 4.79 13.87
C LEU A 178 -12.71 5.11 13.47
N ARG A 179 -13.23 4.47 12.42
CA ARG A 179 -14.65 4.63 12.03
C ARG A 179 -15.61 4.10 13.08
N GLN A 180 -15.23 3.05 13.82
CA GLN A 180 -16.05 2.52 14.93
C GLN A 180 -16.23 3.52 16.08
N MET A 181 -15.43 4.59 16.14
CA MET A 181 -15.65 5.67 17.10
C MET A 181 -16.96 6.44 16.82
N ASN A 182 -17.51 6.36 15.60
CA ASN A 182 -18.73 7.06 15.18
C ASN A 182 -18.67 8.58 15.45
N THR A 183 -17.52 9.19 15.18
CA THR A 183 -17.31 10.65 15.30
C THR A 183 -16.77 11.22 13.99
N ALA A 184 -17.07 12.50 13.71
CA ALA A 184 -16.52 13.19 12.54
C ALA A 184 -14.97 13.16 12.51
N VAL A 185 -14.36 13.27 13.69
CA VAL A 185 -12.89 13.23 13.87
C VAL A 185 -12.33 11.86 13.51
N GLY A 186 -12.97 10.77 13.98
CA GLY A 186 -12.57 9.40 13.64
C GLY A 186 -12.68 9.12 12.14
N ASP A 187 -13.78 9.57 11.51
CA ASP A 187 -14.00 9.41 10.07
C ASP A 187 -12.99 10.18 9.21
N GLU A 188 -12.65 11.42 9.60
CA GLU A 188 -11.63 12.20 8.92
C GLU A 188 -10.26 11.53 9.00
N MET A 189 -9.87 11.04 10.18
CA MET A 189 -8.58 10.37 10.34
C MET A 189 -8.51 9.03 9.65
N ALA A 190 -9.60 8.26 9.63
CA ALA A 190 -9.70 7.06 8.84
C ALA A 190 -9.40 7.34 7.35
N ARG A 191 -10.00 8.40 6.76
CA ARG A 191 -9.69 8.81 5.38
C ARG A 191 -8.23 9.23 5.22
N ASN A 192 -7.69 10.01 6.14
CA ASN A 192 -6.30 10.48 6.09
C ASN A 192 -5.27 9.35 6.20
N ILE A 193 -5.56 8.30 6.97
CA ILE A 193 -4.71 7.12 7.09
C ILE A 193 -4.70 6.33 5.78
N ILE A 194 -5.86 6.10 5.17
CA ILE A 194 -5.95 5.42 3.87
C ILE A 194 -5.21 6.20 2.78
N ALA A 195 -5.41 7.52 2.71
CA ALA A 195 -4.71 8.36 1.73
C ALA A 195 -3.18 8.33 1.92
N ARG A 196 -2.70 8.35 3.17
CA ARG A 196 -1.27 8.22 3.48
C ARG A 196 -0.73 6.83 3.11
N ALA A 197 -1.49 5.77 3.37
CA ALA A 197 -1.11 4.41 3.01
C ALA A 197 -0.97 4.24 1.50
N GLN A 198 -1.89 4.79 0.71
CA GLN A 198 -1.77 4.81 -0.75
C GLN A 198 -0.50 5.53 -1.20
N ARG A 199 -0.26 6.74 -0.69
CA ARG A 199 0.96 7.51 -1.01
C ARG A 199 2.24 6.77 -0.65
N TYR A 200 2.31 6.17 0.54
CA TYR A 200 3.48 5.41 0.97
C TYR A 200 3.68 4.12 0.17
N GLY A 201 2.59 3.45 -0.21
CA GLY A 201 2.63 2.30 -1.10
C GLY A 201 3.12 2.66 -2.49
N ASP A 202 2.61 3.77 -3.06
CA ASP A 202 3.06 4.31 -4.34
C ASP A 202 4.55 4.65 -4.29
N ASP A 203 5.01 5.39 -3.28
CA ASP A 203 6.42 5.74 -3.10
C ASP A 203 7.31 4.49 -2.98
N ALA A 204 6.90 3.51 -2.18
CA ALA A 204 7.68 2.30 -1.96
C ALA A 204 7.75 1.43 -3.22
N ALA A 205 6.65 1.32 -3.96
CA ALA A 205 6.61 0.61 -5.23
C ALA A 205 7.48 1.31 -6.27
N ARG A 206 7.44 2.65 -6.37
CA ARG A 206 8.33 3.41 -7.27
C ARG A 206 9.81 3.30 -6.89
N ALA A 207 10.10 3.07 -5.62
CA ALA A 207 11.44 2.77 -5.12
C ALA A 207 11.89 1.32 -5.38
N GLY A 208 11.08 0.50 -6.07
CA GLY A 208 11.42 -0.88 -6.41
C GLY A 208 11.04 -1.93 -5.38
N SER A 209 10.26 -1.58 -4.35
CA SER A 209 9.82 -2.56 -3.35
C SER A 209 8.80 -3.53 -3.96
N ARG A 210 9.24 -4.78 -4.21
CA ARG A 210 8.38 -5.86 -4.68
C ARG A 210 7.19 -6.10 -3.76
N ASP A 211 7.41 -6.03 -2.45
CA ASP A 211 6.34 -6.25 -1.46
C ASP A 211 5.30 -5.12 -1.51
N ALA A 212 5.72 -3.87 -1.78
CA ALA A 212 4.81 -2.76 -2.00
C ALA A 212 3.98 -2.97 -3.27
N MET A 213 4.62 -3.31 -4.39
CA MET A 213 3.92 -3.60 -5.65
C MET A 213 2.88 -4.71 -5.50
N MET A 214 3.26 -5.82 -4.86
CA MET A 214 2.38 -6.95 -4.61
C MET A 214 1.19 -6.55 -3.73
N TYR A 215 1.44 -5.83 -2.64
CA TYR A 215 0.36 -5.36 -1.76
C TYR A 215 -0.55 -4.37 -2.47
N MET A 216 0.00 -3.35 -3.14
CA MET A 216 -0.78 -2.33 -3.84
C MET A 216 -1.65 -2.96 -4.92
N SER A 217 -1.09 -3.92 -5.67
CA SER A 217 -1.84 -4.69 -6.65
C SER A 217 -3.04 -5.39 -6.00
N HIS A 218 -2.84 -6.06 -4.86
CA HIS A 218 -3.92 -6.76 -4.15
C HIS A 218 -4.96 -5.79 -3.56
N ALA A 219 -4.50 -4.71 -2.93
CA ALA A 219 -5.34 -3.71 -2.29
C ALA A 219 -6.29 -3.04 -3.30
N TYR A 220 -5.82 -2.71 -4.51
CA TYR A 220 -6.68 -2.19 -5.57
C TYR A 220 -7.61 -3.27 -6.16
N GLU A 221 -7.17 -4.53 -6.21
CA GLU A 221 -8.00 -5.64 -6.68
C GLU A 221 -9.24 -5.85 -5.80
N VAL A 222 -9.07 -5.76 -4.47
CA VAL A 222 -10.16 -5.99 -3.49
C VAL A 222 -10.84 -4.71 -3.02
N GLY A 223 -10.40 -3.53 -3.49
CA GLY A 223 -10.99 -2.24 -3.11
C GLY A 223 -10.65 -1.78 -1.70
N GLN A 224 -9.52 -2.22 -1.14
CA GLN A 224 -9.10 -1.92 0.23
C GLN A 224 -8.83 -0.42 0.49
N PHE A 225 -8.52 0.33 -0.57
CA PHE A 225 -8.39 1.78 -0.51
C PHE A 225 -9.66 2.56 -0.91
N GLY A 226 -10.82 1.91 -0.86
CA GLY A 226 -12.13 2.51 -1.13
C GLY A 226 -12.87 1.78 -2.24
N THR A 227 -12.43 1.94 -3.49
CA THR A 227 -13.05 1.31 -4.66
C THR A 227 -12.10 0.35 -5.34
N ARG A 228 -12.63 -0.78 -5.81
CA ARG A 228 -11.89 -1.73 -6.65
C ARG A 228 -11.47 -1.06 -7.95
N ASP A 229 -10.19 -1.19 -8.30
CA ASP A 229 -9.57 -0.60 -9.50
C ASP A 229 -8.67 -1.65 -10.17
N MET A 230 -9.20 -2.33 -11.18
CA MET A 230 -8.47 -3.41 -11.87
C MET A 230 -7.32 -2.90 -12.74
N GLU A 231 -7.40 -1.66 -13.24
CA GLU A 231 -6.32 -1.07 -14.02
C GLU A 231 -5.12 -0.78 -13.12
N LYS A 232 -5.33 -0.15 -11.95
CA LYS A 232 -4.24 0.04 -10.97
C LYS A 232 -3.73 -1.28 -10.41
N ALA A 233 -4.61 -2.24 -10.12
CA ALA A 233 -4.18 -3.55 -9.66
C ALA A 233 -3.22 -4.20 -10.65
N TYR A 234 -3.54 -4.14 -11.95
CA TYR A 234 -2.68 -4.65 -13.02
C TYR A 234 -1.40 -3.83 -13.17
N LEU A 235 -1.49 -2.50 -13.12
CA LEU A 235 -0.34 -1.59 -13.22
C LEU A 235 0.74 -1.92 -12.20
N TYR A 236 0.37 -2.12 -10.93
CA TYR A 236 1.31 -2.51 -9.87
C TYR A 236 1.81 -3.95 -9.99
N ALA A 237 1.09 -4.83 -10.71
CA ALA A 237 1.53 -6.21 -10.92
C ALA A 237 2.55 -6.34 -12.06
N LEU A 238 2.50 -5.48 -13.08
CA LEU A 238 3.35 -5.56 -14.27
C LEU A 238 4.85 -5.69 -13.94
N PRO A 239 5.44 -4.90 -13.02
CA PRO A 239 6.86 -5.04 -12.70
C PRO A 239 7.21 -6.33 -11.95
N LEU A 240 6.24 -7.06 -11.39
CA LEU A 240 6.52 -8.33 -10.72
C LEU A 240 6.94 -9.43 -11.71
N GLY A 241 6.58 -9.29 -12.99
CA GLY A 241 6.86 -10.27 -14.05
C GLY A 241 8.35 -10.43 -14.35
N PHE A 242 9.18 -9.48 -13.92
CA PHE A 242 10.63 -9.52 -14.06
C PHE A 242 11.34 -10.40 -13.03
N SER A 243 10.63 -10.85 -11.99
CA SER A 243 11.22 -11.66 -10.91
C SER A 243 11.37 -13.15 -11.25
N GLU A 244 10.90 -13.58 -12.43
CA GLU A 244 10.81 -14.99 -12.88
C GLU A 244 10.01 -15.93 -11.92
N LYS A 245 9.33 -15.37 -10.92
CA LYS A 245 8.56 -16.15 -9.94
C LYS A 245 7.20 -16.54 -10.54
N LYS A 246 6.91 -17.84 -10.55
CA LYS A 246 5.61 -18.38 -11.03
C LYS A 246 4.37 -17.69 -10.41
N PRO A 247 4.30 -17.42 -9.09
CA PRO A 247 3.13 -16.73 -8.51
C PRO A 247 2.91 -15.33 -9.07
N ASP A 248 3.99 -14.61 -9.41
CA ASP A 248 3.90 -13.25 -9.91
C ASP A 248 3.36 -13.25 -11.34
N ASN A 249 3.83 -14.18 -12.17
CA ASN A 249 3.31 -14.38 -13.53
C ASN A 249 1.84 -14.82 -13.53
N GLN A 250 1.44 -15.69 -12.61
CA GLN A 250 0.04 -16.08 -12.47
C GLN A 250 -0.85 -14.87 -12.14
N ARG A 251 -0.43 -14.04 -11.18
CA ARG A 251 -1.17 -12.83 -10.81
C ARG A 251 -1.33 -11.87 -12.00
N ILE A 252 -0.27 -11.66 -12.77
CA ILE A 252 -0.32 -10.81 -13.97
C ILE A 252 -1.31 -11.38 -14.98
N SER A 253 -1.30 -12.69 -15.22
CA SER A 253 -2.23 -13.39 -16.12
C SER A 253 -3.69 -13.25 -15.64
N ASP A 254 -3.94 -13.48 -14.35
CA ASP A 254 -5.26 -13.39 -13.74
C ASP A 254 -5.85 -11.99 -13.87
N LEU A 255 -5.05 -10.96 -13.59
CA LEU A 255 -5.47 -9.56 -13.74
C LEU A 255 -5.62 -9.16 -15.21
N ALA A 256 -4.74 -9.62 -16.09
CA ALA A 256 -4.82 -9.37 -17.54
C ALA A 256 -6.12 -9.89 -18.16
N SER A 257 -6.60 -11.06 -17.70
CA SER A 257 -7.85 -11.67 -18.16
C SER A 257 -9.10 -10.82 -17.84
N LYS A 258 -9.00 -9.93 -16.84
CA LYS A 258 -10.07 -9.03 -16.39
C LYS A 258 -10.07 -7.68 -17.11
N LEU A 259 -9.14 -7.45 -18.05
CA LEU A 259 -8.95 -6.20 -18.76
C LEU A 259 -9.07 -6.40 -20.27
N THR A 260 -9.45 -5.35 -20.99
CA THR A 260 -9.40 -5.34 -22.46
C THR A 260 -7.96 -5.24 -22.97
N SER A 261 -7.72 -5.65 -24.21
CA SER A 261 -6.40 -5.53 -24.85
C SER A 261 -5.91 -4.07 -24.90
N SER A 262 -6.82 -3.11 -25.11
CA SER A 262 -6.49 -1.68 -25.12
C SER A 262 -6.01 -1.19 -23.74
N GLN A 263 -6.72 -1.56 -22.66
CA GLN A 263 -6.31 -1.24 -21.29
C GLN A 263 -4.95 -1.84 -20.95
N ARG A 264 -4.72 -3.12 -21.28
CA ARG A 264 -3.42 -3.77 -21.02
C ARG A 264 -2.27 -3.08 -21.73
N ASN A 265 -2.45 -2.73 -23.01
CA ASN A 265 -1.39 -2.08 -23.79
C ASN A 265 -1.05 -0.70 -23.23
N LYS A 266 -2.07 0.10 -22.88
CA LYS A 266 -1.89 1.40 -22.21
C LYS A 266 -1.10 1.25 -20.91
N LEU A 267 -1.49 0.33 -20.04
CA LEU A 267 -0.84 0.15 -18.72
C LEU A 267 0.58 -0.40 -18.83
N LYS A 268 0.86 -1.26 -19.82
CA LYS A 268 2.24 -1.69 -20.14
C LYS A 268 3.13 -0.52 -20.53
N GLN A 269 2.63 0.36 -21.40
CA GLN A 269 3.34 1.58 -21.81
C GLN A 269 3.58 2.53 -20.62
N GLU A 270 2.59 2.70 -19.74
CA GLU A 270 2.73 3.51 -18.52
C GLU A 270 3.73 2.91 -17.52
N SER A 271 3.75 1.59 -17.37
CA SER A 271 4.60 0.89 -16.40
C SER A 271 6.07 0.85 -16.80
N ILE A 272 6.36 0.52 -18.07
CA ILE A 272 7.70 0.12 -18.53
C ILE A 272 8.31 1.19 -19.45
N GLY A 273 7.51 2.17 -19.89
CA GLY A 273 7.92 3.15 -20.88
C GLY A 273 7.83 2.59 -22.31
N CYS A 274 8.16 3.42 -23.30
CA CYS A 274 8.06 3.05 -24.72
C CYS A 274 9.27 2.34 -25.30
N ASP A 275 10.42 2.33 -24.62
CA ASP A 275 11.69 1.86 -25.21
C ASP A 275 11.75 0.33 -25.42
N ASP A 276 10.75 -0.42 -24.91
CA ASP A 276 10.68 -1.89 -25.00
C ASP A 276 9.42 -2.44 -25.70
N VAL A 277 8.63 -1.61 -26.39
CA VAL A 277 7.47 -2.10 -27.18
C VAL A 277 7.92 -2.48 -28.60
N HIS A 278 8.89 -3.38 -28.71
CA HIS A 278 9.23 -4.06 -29.96
C HIS A 278 8.89 -5.54 -29.83
N ASP A 279 7.68 -5.91 -30.28
CA ASP A 279 7.20 -7.23 -30.78
C ASP A 279 7.65 -8.56 -30.15
N SER A 280 8.41 -8.57 -29.05
CA SER A 280 8.76 -9.79 -28.35
C SER A 280 7.97 -9.86 -27.04
N ASP A 281 7.36 -11.02 -26.77
CA ASP A 281 6.73 -11.39 -25.48
C ASP A 281 7.71 -11.35 -24.28
N THR A 282 8.90 -10.79 -24.46
CA THR A 282 9.96 -10.61 -23.48
C THR A 282 10.02 -9.13 -23.11
N LEU A 283 9.31 -8.79 -22.04
CA LEU A 283 9.53 -7.52 -21.34
C LEU A 283 10.99 -7.51 -20.87
N LYS A 284 11.78 -6.50 -21.24
CA LYS A 284 13.13 -6.34 -20.66
C LYS A 284 13.00 -5.90 -19.20
N ASN A 285 13.83 -6.48 -18.34
CA ASN A 285 13.86 -6.16 -16.93
C ASN A 285 14.18 -4.67 -16.73
N PRO A 286 13.24 -3.83 -16.27
CA PRO A 286 13.54 -2.46 -15.93
C PRO A 286 14.59 -2.48 -14.84
N PHE A 287 14.57 -3.44 -13.89
CA PHE A 287 15.40 -3.55 -12.68
C PHE A 287 16.89 -3.87 -12.88
N GLY A 288 17.36 -4.03 -14.12
CA GLY A 288 18.74 -4.44 -14.42
C GLY A 288 18.90 -5.95 -14.38
#